data_AF-A0A3A8KDQ8-F1
#
_entry.id   AF-A0A3A8KDQ8-F1
#
_cell.length_a   1.000
_cell.length_b   1.000
_cell.length_c   1.000
_cell.angle_alpha   90.00
_cell.angle_beta   90.00
_cell.angle_gamma   90.00
#
_symmetry.space_group_name_H-M   'P 1'
#
loop_
_entity.id
_entity.type
_entity.pdbx_description
1 polymer ?
#
loop_
_entity_poly.entity_id
_entity_poly.type
_entity_poly.pdbx_seq_one_letter_code
_entity_poly.pdbx_strand_id
1 'polypeptide(L)'
;MVLRVQAALQDLGLPVGLKGLDGNFGADTGTAVSQFKAGQGLQPTDPVVGPGTMGALDAAFAVDPPELDPAFREFSPLVLHRRVDPMIAAVLAELISAPLNSWRHMTAMRALAPLNSGELTGIVAFSRIRDLRQLVLDRAAPVQAGGVGARLMVDTLIDQLSTAPGRPVESDTLGTTVSFHDTAGATFGLIAVSDSVFRGKARITLSATNASLPVSLTEVLVHELTHFRNQPNADALLATPDGDPGTYVDPALSVALSVNTEQRSGRMLSMFVEEFAARHVHWHVRKELDGDPLAQIRLLPEELATAVITYLVRHLALFRSNGYLENINKRPDGGASRFRQAALWLRRARAYQYSTRPEHEGVVQARIEQAAAFCDEQATVGSDEAPSADGLFPLAKDFP
;
A
#
# COMPACT_ATOMS: atom_id res chain seq x y z
N MET A 1 3.39 -1.15 22.09
CA MET A 1 3.34 -2.35 22.96
C MET A 1 2.45 -2.08 24.16
N VAL A 2 2.77 -1.10 25.01
CA VAL A 2 1.98 -0.77 26.22
C VAL A 2 0.49 -0.52 25.93
N LEU A 3 0.14 0.29 24.93
CA LEU A 3 -1.27 0.53 24.56
C LEU A 3 -2.06 -0.76 24.25
N ARG A 4 -1.43 -1.73 23.58
CA ARG A 4 -2.09 -3.01 23.25
C ARG A 4 -2.31 -3.85 24.49
N VAL A 5 -1.33 -3.87 25.39
CA VAL A 5 -1.46 -4.54 26.70
C VAL A 5 -2.56 -3.87 27.52
N GLN A 6 -2.58 -2.54 27.57
CA GLN A 6 -3.61 -1.81 28.31
C GLN A 6 -5.01 -2.07 27.75
N ALA A 7 -5.16 -2.12 26.42
CA ALA A 7 -6.43 -2.44 25.76
C ALA A 7 -6.90 -3.84 26.12
N ALA A 8 -6.01 -4.83 25.94
CA ALA A 8 -6.28 -6.22 26.29
C ALA A 8 -6.67 -6.39 27.77
N LEU A 9 -5.96 -5.73 28.69
CA LEU A 9 -6.31 -5.82 30.12
C LEU A 9 -7.67 -5.16 30.40
N GLN A 10 -7.94 -4.00 29.81
CA GLN A 10 -9.20 -3.29 29.99
C GLN A 10 -10.39 -4.10 29.44
N ASP A 11 -10.23 -4.75 28.28
CA ASP A 11 -11.25 -5.60 27.67
C ASP A 11 -11.51 -6.87 28.51
N LEU A 12 -10.50 -7.37 29.24
CA LEU A 12 -10.65 -8.44 30.24
C LEU A 12 -11.24 -7.94 31.57
N GLY A 13 -11.66 -6.67 31.66
CA GLY A 13 -12.22 -6.08 32.86
C GLY A 13 -11.19 -5.75 33.95
N LEU A 14 -9.90 -5.74 33.61
CA LEU A 14 -8.82 -5.37 34.52
C LEU A 14 -8.49 -3.88 34.35
N PRO A 15 -8.81 -3.03 35.35
CA PRO A 15 -8.64 -1.59 35.21
C PRO A 15 -7.17 -1.19 35.14
N VAL A 16 -6.80 -0.42 34.12
CA VAL A 16 -5.43 0.07 33.89
C VAL A 16 -5.20 1.50 34.40
N GLY A 17 -6.10 1.98 35.26
CA GLY A 17 -6.07 3.31 35.87
C GLY A 17 -7.06 4.30 35.25
N LEU A 18 -7.29 5.42 35.94
CA LEU A 18 -8.27 6.45 35.53
C LEU A 18 -7.91 7.16 34.22
N LYS A 19 -6.62 7.13 33.85
CA LYS A 19 -6.13 7.69 32.57
C LYS A 19 -6.42 6.78 31.37
N GLY A 20 -6.82 5.53 31.61
CA GLY A 20 -7.12 4.57 30.56
C GLY A 20 -5.91 4.22 29.70
N LEU A 21 -6.14 4.16 28.38
CA LEU A 21 -5.19 3.79 27.34
C LEU A 21 -4.22 4.94 27.02
N ASP A 22 -3.31 5.24 27.93
CA ASP A 22 -2.36 6.35 27.79
C ASP A 22 -1.00 5.96 27.19
N GLY A 23 -0.75 4.66 27.03
CA GLY A 23 0.49 4.10 26.51
C GLY A 23 1.67 4.15 27.46
N ASN A 24 1.47 4.54 28.72
CA ASN A 24 2.48 4.56 29.76
C ASN A 24 2.32 3.36 30.69
N PHE A 25 3.38 2.57 30.85
CA PHE A 25 3.33 1.41 31.74
C PHE A 25 3.54 1.86 33.19
N GLY A 26 2.47 2.38 33.79
CA GLY A 26 2.45 2.85 35.17
C GLY A 26 2.11 1.77 36.20
N ALA A 27 2.02 2.17 37.47
CA ALA A 27 1.69 1.27 38.58
C ALA A 27 0.34 0.56 38.39
N ASP A 28 -0.66 1.25 37.83
CA ASP A 28 -1.99 0.68 37.58
C ASP A 28 -1.94 -0.40 36.49
N THR A 29 -1.26 -0.13 35.37
CA THR A 29 -1.04 -1.13 34.31
C THR A 29 -0.22 -2.32 34.83
N GLY A 30 0.82 -2.06 35.64
CA GLY A 30 1.61 -3.12 36.27
C GLY A 30 0.76 -4.01 37.20
N THR A 31 -0.12 -3.40 38.00
CA THR A 31 -1.05 -4.12 38.87
C THR A 31 -2.01 -4.98 38.06
N ALA A 32 -2.59 -4.43 36.98
CA ALA A 32 -3.45 -5.18 36.06
C ALA A 32 -2.72 -6.37 35.41
N VAL A 33 -1.45 -6.21 35.01
CA VAL A 33 -0.62 -7.31 34.49
C VAL A 33 -0.39 -8.38 35.53
N SER A 34 -0.02 -8.02 36.76
CA SER A 34 0.17 -8.96 37.85
C SER A 34 -1.11 -9.74 38.18
N GLN A 35 -2.26 -9.06 38.19
CA GLN A 35 -3.57 -9.67 38.40
C GLN A 35 -3.94 -10.63 37.27
N PHE A 36 -3.73 -10.22 36.01
CA PHE A 36 -3.93 -11.09 34.85
C PHE A 36 -3.08 -12.36 34.96
N LYS A 37 -1.78 -12.22 35.23
CA LYS A 37 -0.87 -13.36 35.38
C LYS A 37 -1.29 -14.30 36.50
N ALA A 38 -1.72 -13.76 37.64
CA ALA A 38 -2.28 -14.55 38.72
C ALA A 38 -3.55 -15.30 38.30
N GLY A 39 -4.48 -14.63 37.60
CA GLY A 39 -5.71 -15.24 37.09
C GLY A 39 -5.47 -16.32 36.03
N GLN A 40 -4.40 -16.21 35.26
CA GLN A 40 -3.99 -17.19 34.24
C GLN A 40 -2.98 -18.24 34.75
N GLY A 41 -2.63 -18.22 36.05
CA GLY A 41 -1.67 -19.16 36.63
C GLY A 41 -0.22 -18.99 36.14
N LEU A 42 0.13 -17.83 35.58
CA LEU A 42 1.48 -17.54 35.08
C LEU A 42 2.43 -17.13 36.22
N GLN A 43 3.67 -17.63 36.16
CA GLN A 43 4.72 -17.33 37.13
C GLN A 43 5.98 -16.77 36.46
N PRO A 44 6.69 -15.82 37.09
CA PRO A 44 6.29 -15.08 38.30
C PRO A 44 5.12 -14.12 38.02
N THR A 45 4.30 -13.77 39.02
CA THR A 45 3.20 -12.78 38.88
C THR A 45 3.69 -11.32 38.94
N ASP A 46 4.93 -11.07 38.56
CA ASP A 46 5.53 -9.74 38.52
C ASP A 46 4.86 -8.87 37.43
N PRO A 47 4.97 -7.52 37.50
CA PRO A 47 4.35 -6.62 36.53
C PRO A 47 5.11 -6.59 35.19
N VAL A 48 5.75 -7.70 34.80
CA VAL A 48 6.54 -7.83 33.57
C VAL A 48 5.75 -8.58 32.52
N VAL A 49 5.63 -7.95 31.35
CA VAL A 49 5.00 -8.53 30.16
C VAL A 49 6.09 -9.14 29.28
N GLY A 50 6.38 -10.41 29.53
CA GLY A 50 7.26 -11.23 28.67
C GLY A 50 6.48 -11.99 27.60
N PRO A 51 7.17 -12.81 26.78
CA PRO A 51 6.53 -13.62 25.73
C PRO A 51 5.41 -14.53 26.26
N GLY A 52 5.57 -15.13 27.45
CA GLY A 52 4.53 -15.96 28.06
C GLY A 52 3.28 -15.17 28.45
N THR A 53 3.45 -13.97 29.03
CA THR A 53 2.33 -13.07 29.35
C THR A 53 1.61 -12.61 28.08
N MET A 54 2.36 -12.25 27.03
CA MET A 54 1.77 -11.89 25.74
C MET A 54 1.00 -13.05 25.13
N GLY A 55 1.58 -14.26 25.11
CA GLY A 55 0.89 -15.44 24.57
C GLY A 55 -0.40 -15.79 25.32
N ALA A 56 -0.45 -15.57 26.64
CA ALA A 56 -1.67 -15.75 27.41
C ALA A 56 -2.70 -14.65 27.17
N LEU A 57 -2.28 -13.39 27.02
CA LEU A 57 -3.18 -12.31 26.61
C LEU A 57 -3.78 -12.66 25.24
N ASP A 58 -2.96 -13.04 24.27
CA ASP A 58 -3.42 -13.46 22.94
C ASP A 58 -4.41 -14.65 23.04
N ALA A 59 -4.14 -15.62 23.91
CA ALA A 59 -5.03 -16.77 24.14
C ALA A 59 -6.36 -16.38 24.82
N ALA A 60 -6.37 -15.39 25.70
CA ALA A 60 -7.58 -14.91 26.37
C ALA A 60 -8.57 -14.25 25.39
N PHE A 61 -8.08 -13.80 24.23
CA PHE A 61 -8.88 -13.27 23.13
C PHE A 61 -9.04 -14.27 21.98
N ALA A 62 -8.50 -15.49 22.11
CA ALA A 62 -8.78 -16.54 21.15
C ALA A 62 -10.22 -17.03 21.36
N VAL A 63 -11.09 -16.81 20.35
CA VAL A 63 -12.46 -17.31 20.35
C VAL A 63 -12.46 -18.82 20.09
N ASP A 64 -13.31 -19.59 20.79
CA ASP A 64 -13.59 -21.01 20.54
C ASP A 64 -15.07 -21.18 20.09
N PRO A 65 -15.39 -21.80 18.92
CA PRO A 65 -14.47 -22.42 17.97
C PRO A 65 -13.48 -21.41 17.40
N PRO A 66 -12.21 -21.82 17.15
CA PRO A 66 -11.13 -20.96 16.63
C PRO A 66 -11.40 -20.36 15.24
N GLU A 67 -12.57 -20.61 14.66
CA GLU A 67 -12.88 -20.32 13.27
C GLU A 67 -13.34 -18.88 13.04
N LEU A 68 -13.96 -18.19 14.01
CA LEU A 68 -14.63 -16.91 13.74
C LEU A 68 -14.62 -15.96 14.93
N ASP A 69 -13.48 -15.30 15.19
CA ASP A 69 -13.52 -14.06 15.98
C ASP A 69 -14.44 -13.05 15.27
N PRO A 70 -15.57 -12.62 15.85
CA PRO A 70 -16.48 -11.70 15.20
C PRO A 70 -15.82 -10.33 14.90
N ALA A 71 -14.73 -9.99 15.58
CA ALA A 71 -13.96 -8.78 15.30
C ALA A 71 -13.26 -8.82 13.94
N PHE A 72 -12.88 -10.00 13.45
CA PHE A 72 -12.18 -10.17 12.17
C PHE A 72 -13.06 -10.73 11.05
N ARG A 73 -14.29 -11.16 11.38
CA ARG A 73 -15.31 -11.64 10.43
C ARG A 73 -14.75 -12.71 9.48
N GLU A 74 -14.80 -12.49 8.17
CA GLU A 74 -14.33 -13.43 7.14
C GLU A 74 -12.80 -13.62 7.17
N PHE A 75 -12.04 -12.76 7.86
CA PHE A 75 -10.59 -12.84 7.98
C PHE A 75 -10.10 -13.66 9.18
N SER A 76 -10.99 -14.10 10.08
CA SER A 76 -10.62 -14.84 11.30
C SER A 76 -9.76 -16.08 11.05
N PRO A 77 -10.06 -16.96 10.07
CA PRO A 77 -9.21 -18.11 9.79
C PRO A 77 -7.78 -17.70 9.37
N LEU A 78 -7.64 -16.58 8.66
CA LEU A 78 -6.35 -16.09 8.19
C LEU A 78 -5.50 -15.52 9.35
N VAL A 79 -6.14 -14.93 10.36
CA VAL A 79 -5.49 -14.51 11.60
C VAL A 79 -5.02 -15.72 12.40
N LEU A 80 -5.89 -16.73 12.57
CA LEU A 80 -5.57 -17.99 13.25
C LEU A 80 -4.34 -18.66 12.64
N HIS A 81 -4.27 -18.71 11.30
CA HIS A 81 -3.14 -19.28 10.57
C HIS A 81 -1.93 -18.34 10.42
N ARG A 82 -1.92 -17.20 11.12
CA ARG A 82 -0.85 -16.18 11.08
C ARG A 82 -0.51 -15.67 9.68
N ARG A 83 -1.47 -15.75 8.75
CA ARG A 83 -1.35 -15.21 7.40
C ARG A 83 -1.74 -13.74 7.36
N VAL A 84 -2.60 -13.28 8.27
CA VAL A 84 -3.01 -11.88 8.37
C VAL A 84 -2.78 -11.38 9.80
N ASP A 85 -2.21 -10.19 9.94
CA ASP A 85 -2.07 -9.56 11.26
C ASP A 85 -3.45 -9.15 11.83
N PRO A 86 -3.74 -9.36 13.14
CA PRO A 86 -5.03 -8.97 13.74
C PRO A 86 -5.45 -7.52 13.46
N MET A 87 -4.52 -6.56 13.47
CA MET A 87 -4.87 -5.17 13.18
C MET A 87 -5.23 -4.96 11.70
N ILE A 88 -4.57 -5.68 10.80
CA ILE A 88 -4.94 -5.68 9.38
C ILE A 88 -6.32 -6.30 9.21
N ALA A 89 -6.58 -7.44 9.85
CA ALA A 89 -7.86 -8.12 9.77
C ALA A 89 -9.00 -7.25 10.30
N ALA A 90 -8.79 -6.49 11.38
CA ALA A 90 -9.77 -5.53 11.89
C ALA A 90 -10.09 -4.42 10.87
N VAL A 91 -9.06 -3.84 10.22
CA VAL A 91 -9.28 -2.83 9.16
C VAL A 91 -10.01 -3.43 7.96
N LEU A 92 -9.62 -4.63 7.51
CA LEU A 92 -10.29 -5.30 6.40
C LEU A 92 -11.74 -5.68 6.74
N ALA A 93 -12.01 -6.08 7.99
CA ALA A 93 -13.36 -6.37 8.50
C ALA A 93 -14.24 -5.10 8.59
N GLU A 94 -13.65 -3.93 8.85
CA GLU A 94 -14.36 -2.66 8.76
C GLU A 94 -14.69 -2.33 7.29
N LEU A 95 -13.70 -2.46 6.40
CA LEU A 95 -13.88 -2.17 4.97
C LEU A 95 -14.91 -3.09 4.32
N ILE A 96 -14.91 -4.39 4.64
CA ILE A 96 -15.89 -5.36 4.10
C ILE A 96 -17.32 -5.09 4.58
N SER A 97 -17.47 -4.43 5.73
CA SER A 97 -18.79 -4.05 6.28
C SER A 97 -19.43 -2.86 5.58
N ALA A 98 -18.71 -2.18 4.68
CA ALA A 98 -19.25 -1.10 3.87
C ALA A 98 -20.32 -1.63 2.88
N PRO A 99 -21.19 -0.74 2.34
CA PRO A 99 -22.18 -1.14 1.33
C PRO A 99 -21.57 -1.92 0.16
N LEU A 100 -22.29 -2.88 -0.42
CA LEU A 100 -21.76 -3.74 -1.49
C LEU A 100 -21.30 -2.98 -2.75
N ASN A 101 -21.75 -1.74 -2.93
CA ASN A 101 -21.34 -0.84 -4.00
C ASN A 101 -20.23 0.13 -3.60
N SER A 102 -19.63 -0.01 -2.42
CA SER A 102 -18.57 0.85 -1.92
C SER A 102 -17.18 0.39 -2.39
N TRP A 103 -16.30 1.35 -2.66
CA TRP A 103 -14.87 1.12 -2.90
C TRP A 103 -14.18 0.44 -1.72
N ARG A 104 -14.62 0.72 -0.48
CA ARG A 104 -14.16 0.03 0.73
C ARG A 104 -14.47 -1.47 0.69
N HIS A 105 -15.73 -1.82 0.42
CA HIS A 105 -16.16 -3.21 0.34
C HIS A 105 -15.39 -3.98 -0.74
N MET A 106 -15.26 -3.39 -1.93
CA MET A 106 -14.49 -3.98 -3.03
C MET A 106 -13.02 -4.19 -2.68
N THR A 107 -12.40 -3.25 -1.96
CA THR A 107 -11.01 -3.37 -1.54
C THR A 107 -10.81 -4.52 -0.57
N ALA A 108 -11.70 -4.69 0.42
CA ALA A 108 -11.62 -5.82 1.35
C ALA A 108 -11.85 -7.16 0.65
N MET A 109 -12.84 -7.24 -0.25
CA MET A 109 -13.09 -8.46 -1.04
C MET A 109 -11.88 -8.86 -1.90
N ARG A 110 -11.11 -7.87 -2.37
CA ARG A 110 -9.85 -8.09 -3.11
C ARG A 110 -8.69 -8.54 -2.25
N ALA A 111 -8.73 -8.33 -0.94
CA ALA A 111 -7.82 -9.02 -0.04
C ALA A 111 -8.31 -10.46 0.19
N LEU A 112 -9.59 -10.62 0.52
CA LEU A 112 -10.18 -11.89 0.96
C LEU A 112 -10.06 -13.01 -0.07
N ALA A 113 -10.42 -12.75 -1.34
CA ALA A 113 -10.41 -13.80 -2.36
C ALA A 113 -9.01 -14.37 -2.65
N PRO A 114 -7.96 -13.54 -2.90
CA PRO A 114 -6.59 -14.03 -3.06
C PRO A 114 -6.00 -14.65 -1.78
N LEU A 115 -6.37 -14.15 -0.60
CA LEU A 115 -5.98 -14.78 0.66
C LEU A 115 -6.58 -16.18 0.79
N ASN A 116 -7.84 -16.37 0.44
CA ASN A 116 -8.50 -17.67 0.51
C ASN A 116 -8.01 -18.65 -0.57
N SER A 117 -7.70 -18.18 -1.78
CA SER A 117 -7.11 -19.02 -2.84
C SER A 117 -5.63 -19.36 -2.59
N GLY A 118 -4.96 -18.55 -1.76
CA GLY A 118 -3.52 -18.67 -1.51
C GLY A 118 -2.65 -17.93 -2.53
N GLU A 119 -3.24 -17.22 -3.50
CA GLU A 119 -2.52 -16.31 -4.41
C GLU A 119 -1.82 -15.19 -3.63
N LEU A 120 -2.47 -14.67 -2.58
CA LEU A 120 -1.85 -13.78 -1.61
C LEU A 120 -1.50 -14.59 -0.35
N THR A 121 -0.21 -14.83 -0.14
CA THR A 121 0.32 -15.67 0.95
C THR A 121 -0.07 -15.11 2.32
N GLY A 122 0.02 -13.79 2.49
CA GLY A 122 -0.34 -13.12 3.73
C GLY A 122 -0.18 -11.60 3.65
N ILE A 123 -0.72 -10.92 4.66
CA ILE A 123 -0.62 -9.48 4.86
C ILE A 123 -0.23 -9.24 6.32
N VAL A 124 1.03 -8.87 6.58
CA VAL A 124 1.59 -8.83 7.94
C VAL A 124 2.37 -7.55 8.24
N ALA A 125 2.65 -7.30 9.52
CA ALA A 125 3.63 -6.29 9.91
C ALA A 125 5.05 -6.70 9.51
N PHE A 126 5.93 -5.72 9.27
CA PHE A 126 7.36 -5.95 9.03
C PHE A 126 7.99 -6.83 10.11
N SER A 127 7.72 -6.55 11.40
CA SER A 127 8.16 -7.38 12.52
C SER A 127 7.69 -8.84 12.50
N ARG A 128 6.68 -9.16 11.69
CA ARG A 128 6.06 -10.48 11.56
C ARG A 128 6.28 -11.14 10.21
N ILE A 129 7.09 -10.55 9.32
CA ILE A 129 7.33 -11.10 7.98
C ILE A 129 7.88 -12.54 8.01
N ARG A 130 8.60 -12.90 9.09
CA ARG A 130 9.11 -14.26 9.32
C ARG A 130 8.00 -15.31 9.46
N ASP A 131 6.80 -14.92 9.89
CA ASP A 131 5.66 -15.84 10.02
C ASP A 131 5.27 -16.43 8.64
N LEU A 132 5.52 -15.71 7.55
CA LEU A 132 5.20 -16.15 6.19
C LEU A 132 6.31 -16.96 5.52
N ARG A 133 7.51 -17.03 6.13
CA ARG A 133 8.71 -17.59 5.48
C ARG A 133 8.49 -18.98 4.90
N GLN A 134 7.97 -19.90 5.71
CA GLN A 134 7.79 -21.29 5.29
C GLN A 134 6.70 -21.40 4.22
N LEU A 135 5.59 -20.66 4.37
CA LEU A 135 4.50 -20.65 3.39
C LEU A 135 4.97 -20.20 2.00
N VAL A 136 5.85 -19.19 1.94
CA VAL A 136 6.46 -18.74 0.67
C VAL A 136 7.37 -19.83 0.11
N LEU A 137 8.24 -20.43 0.92
CA LEU A 137 9.19 -21.46 0.46
C LEU A 137 8.50 -22.75 -0.01
N ASP A 138 7.39 -23.13 0.60
CA ASP A 138 6.61 -24.30 0.21
C ASP A 138 5.94 -24.13 -1.16
N ARG A 139 5.71 -22.87 -1.59
CA ARG A 139 5.06 -22.53 -2.85
C ARG A 139 6.03 -22.11 -3.95
N ALA A 140 7.07 -21.38 -3.62
CA ALA A 140 7.96 -20.75 -4.58
C ALA A 140 8.75 -21.78 -5.40
N ALA A 141 8.97 -21.49 -6.69
CA ALA A 141 9.95 -22.20 -7.49
C ALA A 141 11.34 -22.10 -6.83
N PRO A 142 12.18 -23.16 -6.90
CA PRO A 142 13.52 -23.13 -6.30
C PRO A 142 14.38 -21.94 -6.77
N VAL A 143 14.16 -21.49 -8.01
CA VAL A 143 14.82 -20.33 -8.62
C VAL A 143 13.75 -19.40 -9.19
N GLN A 144 13.85 -18.12 -8.86
CA GLN A 144 12.96 -17.05 -9.28
C GLN A 144 13.46 -16.38 -10.56
N ALA A 145 12.63 -15.50 -11.14
CA ALA A 145 13.05 -14.67 -12.26
C ALA A 145 14.35 -13.90 -11.92
N GLY A 146 15.31 -13.87 -12.85
CA GLY A 146 16.65 -13.30 -12.61
C GLY A 146 17.65 -14.25 -11.95
N GLY A 147 17.30 -15.52 -11.72
CA GLY A 147 18.24 -16.56 -11.26
C GLY A 147 18.48 -16.57 -9.74
N VAL A 148 17.72 -15.80 -8.97
CA VAL A 148 17.83 -15.75 -7.51
C VAL A 148 17.13 -16.97 -6.91
N GLY A 149 17.81 -17.71 -6.04
CA GLY A 149 17.21 -18.84 -5.32
C GLY A 149 16.10 -18.35 -4.37
N ALA A 150 14.95 -19.04 -4.31
CA ALA A 150 13.80 -18.62 -3.49
C ALA A 150 14.15 -18.41 -2.02
N ARG A 151 14.99 -19.28 -1.45
CA ARG A 151 15.47 -19.11 -0.06
C ARG A 151 16.23 -17.79 0.11
N LEU A 152 17.15 -17.48 -0.79
CA LEU A 152 17.91 -16.24 -0.73
C LEU A 152 17.00 -15.02 -0.91
N MET A 153 16.03 -15.07 -1.83
CA MET A 153 15.03 -14.02 -2.01
C MET A 153 14.25 -13.75 -0.71
N VAL A 154 13.68 -14.80 -0.10
CA VAL A 154 12.88 -14.67 1.12
C VAL A 154 13.73 -14.20 2.30
N ASP A 155 14.91 -14.77 2.49
CA ASP A 155 15.80 -14.39 3.60
C ASP A 155 16.30 -12.94 3.44
N THR A 156 16.60 -12.50 2.22
CA THR A 156 16.96 -11.09 1.93
C THR A 156 15.80 -10.15 2.22
N LEU A 157 14.58 -10.52 1.82
CA LEU A 157 13.37 -9.74 2.11
C LEU A 157 13.15 -9.61 3.61
N ILE A 158 13.24 -10.74 4.33
CA ILE A 158 13.13 -10.77 5.79
C ILE A 158 14.19 -9.87 6.40
N ASP A 159 15.43 -9.91 5.96
CA ASP A 159 16.51 -9.08 6.52
C ASP A 159 16.35 -7.59 6.20
N GLN A 160 15.79 -7.25 5.03
CA GLN A 160 15.50 -5.87 4.65
C GLN A 160 14.35 -5.28 5.46
N LEU A 161 13.29 -6.06 5.70
CA LEU A 161 12.08 -5.57 6.36
C LEU A 161 12.09 -5.79 7.88
N SER A 162 12.77 -6.83 8.37
CA SER A 162 12.84 -7.10 9.80
C SER A 162 13.68 -6.01 10.46
N THR A 163 13.06 -5.30 11.39
CA THR A 163 13.78 -4.38 12.26
C THR A 163 14.68 -5.21 13.19
N ALA A 164 15.93 -5.45 12.83
CA ALA A 164 16.89 -5.98 13.80
C ALA A 164 16.89 -5.03 15.01
N PRO A 165 16.85 -5.53 16.27
CA PRO A 165 16.90 -4.68 17.44
C PRO A 165 18.10 -3.74 17.36
N GLY A 166 17.83 -2.42 17.28
CA GLY A 166 18.88 -1.39 17.23
C GLY A 166 19.25 -0.85 15.84
N ARG A 167 18.66 -1.34 14.73
CA ARG A 167 18.69 -0.60 13.46
C ARG A 167 17.48 0.33 13.38
N PRO A 168 17.66 1.66 13.29
CA PRO A 168 16.60 2.54 12.84
C PRO A 168 16.16 2.03 11.46
N VAL A 169 14.85 1.83 11.28
CA VAL A 169 14.31 1.65 9.93
C VAL A 169 14.39 3.03 9.27
N GLU A 170 15.51 3.30 8.59
CA GLU A 170 15.63 4.40 7.62
C GLU A 170 14.94 4.05 6.29
N SER A 171 14.16 2.98 6.26
CA SER A 171 13.30 2.70 5.12
C SER A 171 12.03 3.53 5.27
N ASP A 172 11.93 4.61 4.51
CA ASP A 172 10.70 5.39 4.26
C ASP A 172 9.55 4.54 3.67
N THR A 173 9.80 3.26 3.37
CA THR A 173 8.80 2.29 2.91
C THR A 173 7.73 2.05 3.98
N LEU A 174 6.51 2.53 3.70
CA LEU A 174 5.34 2.38 4.57
C LEU A 174 4.66 1.01 4.40
N GLY A 175 4.70 0.48 3.19
CA GLY A 175 4.22 -0.84 2.81
C GLY A 175 5.01 -1.38 1.63
N THR A 176 4.97 -2.69 1.43
CA THR A 176 5.54 -3.31 0.24
C THR A 176 4.74 -4.54 -0.17
N THR A 177 4.55 -4.65 -1.48
CA THR A 177 4.02 -5.84 -2.14
C THR A 177 5.18 -6.57 -2.80
N VAL A 178 5.32 -7.85 -2.50
CA VAL A 178 6.36 -8.70 -3.07
C VAL A 178 5.72 -9.85 -3.82
N SER A 179 6.09 -9.98 -5.08
CA SER A 179 5.62 -11.04 -5.97
C SER A 179 6.70 -12.11 -6.14
N PHE A 180 6.28 -13.36 -6.28
CA PHE A 180 7.14 -14.52 -6.54
C PHE A 180 6.39 -15.54 -7.39
N HIS A 181 7.11 -16.47 -8.01
CA HIS A 181 6.52 -17.48 -8.89
C HIS A 181 6.69 -18.89 -8.32
N ASP A 182 5.71 -19.75 -8.59
CA ASP A 182 5.83 -21.19 -8.37
C ASP A 182 6.53 -21.91 -9.54
N THR A 183 6.66 -23.23 -9.44
CA THR A 183 7.28 -24.06 -10.48
C THR A 183 6.50 -24.10 -11.80
N ALA A 184 5.21 -23.78 -11.79
CA ALA A 184 4.38 -23.68 -12.98
C ALA A 184 4.41 -22.27 -13.60
N GLY A 185 5.10 -21.32 -12.96
CA GLY A 185 5.17 -19.92 -13.39
C GLY A 185 3.97 -19.09 -12.94
N ALA A 186 3.07 -19.63 -12.10
CA ALA A 186 1.98 -18.85 -11.53
C ALA A 186 2.53 -17.83 -10.51
N THR A 187 1.99 -16.61 -10.57
CA THR A 187 2.41 -15.50 -9.69
C THR A 187 1.64 -15.53 -8.39
N PHE A 188 2.38 -15.38 -7.29
CA PHE A 188 1.91 -15.26 -5.92
C PHE A 188 2.46 -13.98 -5.32
N GLY A 189 1.84 -13.50 -4.26
CA GLY A 189 2.29 -12.31 -3.55
C GLY A 189 2.28 -12.45 -2.04
N LEU A 190 2.91 -11.49 -1.39
CA LEU A 190 2.71 -11.17 0.02
C LEU A 190 2.74 -9.64 0.17
N ILE A 191 2.08 -9.15 1.20
CA ILE A 191 2.11 -7.73 1.57
C ILE A 191 2.70 -7.61 2.96
N ALA A 192 3.62 -6.68 3.13
CA ALA A 192 4.18 -6.33 4.42
C ALA A 192 3.96 -4.84 4.68
N VAL A 193 3.59 -4.47 5.91
CA VAL A 193 3.34 -3.07 6.29
C VAL A 193 4.24 -2.67 7.46
N SER A 194 4.79 -1.46 7.42
CA SER A 194 5.75 -0.98 8.42
C SER A 194 5.15 -0.90 9.82
N ASP A 195 5.90 -1.34 10.83
CA ASP A 195 5.49 -1.25 12.24
C ASP A 195 5.16 0.18 12.69
N SER A 196 5.72 1.21 12.05
CA SER A 196 5.41 2.61 12.35
C SER A 196 3.96 2.95 11.98
N VAL A 197 3.44 2.39 10.88
CA VAL A 197 2.06 2.53 10.43
C VAL A 197 1.12 1.86 11.42
N PHE A 198 1.41 0.62 11.82
CA PHE A 198 0.63 -0.10 12.84
C PHE A 198 0.56 0.63 14.18
N ARG A 199 1.63 1.35 14.55
CA ARG A 199 1.71 2.10 15.81
C ARG A 199 1.10 3.50 15.71
N GLY A 200 0.54 3.89 14.55
CA GLY A 200 0.04 5.25 14.31
C GLY A 200 1.14 6.32 14.37
N LYS A 201 2.41 5.92 14.18
CA LYS A 201 3.59 6.80 14.24
C LYS A 201 4.10 7.21 12.87
N ALA A 202 3.68 6.53 11.82
CA ALA A 202 4.04 6.88 10.46
C ALA A 202 3.51 8.27 10.10
N ARG A 203 4.38 9.08 9.50
CA ARG A 203 4.05 10.43 9.04
C ARG A 203 4.69 10.67 7.68
N ILE A 204 4.02 11.46 6.86
CA ILE A 204 4.60 12.01 5.63
C ILE A 204 4.82 13.51 5.85
N THR A 205 6.04 13.97 5.56
CA THR A 205 6.36 15.40 5.55
C THR A 205 6.06 15.96 4.18
N LEU A 206 5.60 17.20 4.12
CA LEU A 206 5.11 17.83 2.90
C LEU A 206 6.16 18.83 2.41
N SER A 207 6.83 18.59 1.29
CA SER A 207 7.90 19.50 0.79
C SER A 207 7.43 20.94 0.66
N ALA A 208 6.20 21.14 0.19
CA ALA A 208 5.66 22.46 -0.08
C ALA A 208 5.40 23.31 1.18
N THR A 209 5.14 22.68 2.34
CA THR A 209 4.70 23.38 3.55
C THR A 209 5.47 22.99 4.82
N ASN A 210 6.34 21.98 4.73
CA ASN A 210 6.95 21.25 5.86
C ASN A 210 5.95 20.74 6.90
N ALA A 211 4.65 20.72 6.58
CA ALA A 211 3.67 20.11 7.46
C ALA A 211 3.91 18.59 7.52
N SER A 212 3.43 17.96 8.58
CA SER A 212 3.60 16.53 8.80
C SER A 212 2.23 15.91 8.97
N LEU A 213 1.84 15.00 8.09
CA LEU A 213 0.54 14.33 8.09
C LEU A 213 0.65 12.89 8.59
N PRO A 214 -0.30 12.40 9.40
CA PRO A 214 -0.32 11.00 9.79
C PRO A 214 -0.63 10.11 8.58
N VAL A 215 0.00 8.94 8.52
CA VAL A 215 -0.32 7.87 7.57
C VAL A 215 -1.18 6.85 8.29
N SER A 216 -2.33 6.48 7.71
CA SER A 216 -3.18 5.44 8.29
C SER A 216 -2.91 4.06 7.70
N LEU A 217 -3.19 3.01 8.48
CA LEU A 217 -3.08 1.62 8.04
C LEU A 217 -4.00 1.33 6.84
N THR A 218 -5.20 1.92 6.82
CA THR A 218 -6.14 1.80 5.70
C THR A 218 -5.54 2.35 4.40
N GLU A 219 -4.84 3.49 4.46
CA GLU A 219 -4.23 4.12 3.27
C GLU A 219 -3.18 3.18 2.64
N VAL A 220 -2.29 2.64 3.48
CA VAL A 220 -1.24 1.72 3.04
C VAL A 220 -1.84 0.41 2.52
N LEU A 221 -2.84 -0.16 3.20
CA LEU A 221 -3.47 -1.41 2.76
C LEU A 221 -4.15 -1.27 1.40
N VAL A 222 -4.92 -0.20 1.18
CA VAL A 222 -5.59 0.04 -0.11
C VAL A 222 -4.56 0.20 -1.25
N HIS A 223 -3.45 0.86 -0.94
CA HIS A 223 -2.34 1.07 -1.86
C HIS A 223 -1.68 -0.25 -2.25
N GLU A 224 -1.20 -1.04 -1.29
CA GLU A 224 -0.53 -2.32 -1.54
C GLU A 224 -1.45 -3.35 -2.22
N LEU A 225 -2.72 -3.44 -1.80
CA LEU A 225 -3.69 -4.32 -2.46
C LEU A 225 -3.93 -3.94 -3.93
N THR A 226 -3.76 -2.67 -4.28
CA THR A 226 -3.87 -2.21 -5.66
C THR A 226 -2.65 -2.58 -6.49
N HIS A 227 -1.43 -2.54 -5.90
CA HIS A 227 -0.23 -3.10 -6.53
C HIS A 227 -0.40 -4.58 -6.81
N PHE A 228 -0.72 -5.37 -5.78
CA PHE A 228 -0.90 -6.83 -5.91
C PHE A 228 -1.91 -7.18 -7.01
N ARG A 229 -3.07 -6.50 -7.03
CA ARG A 229 -4.10 -6.71 -8.05
C ARG A 229 -3.58 -6.52 -9.47
N ASN A 230 -2.77 -5.50 -9.67
CA ASN A 230 -2.36 -5.08 -11.00
C ASN A 230 -0.99 -5.63 -11.40
N GLN A 231 -0.44 -6.60 -10.66
CA GLN A 231 0.86 -7.19 -10.98
C GLN A 231 0.96 -7.66 -12.44
N PRO A 232 -0.04 -8.36 -13.04
CA PRO A 232 0.05 -8.75 -14.44
C PRO A 232 0.10 -7.55 -15.41
N ASN A 233 -0.58 -6.45 -15.07
CA ASN A 233 -0.58 -5.22 -15.86
C ASN A 233 0.76 -4.47 -15.71
N ALA A 234 1.36 -4.50 -14.51
CA ALA A 234 2.69 -3.95 -14.25
C ALA A 234 3.75 -4.67 -15.08
N ASP A 235 3.73 -6.00 -15.09
CA ASP A 235 4.65 -6.81 -15.87
C ASP A 235 4.54 -6.50 -17.38
N ALA A 236 3.31 -6.31 -17.88
CA ALA A 236 3.06 -5.91 -19.26
C ALA A 236 3.58 -4.50 -19.58
N LEU A 237 3.44 -3.53 -18.66
CA LEU A 237 3.99 -2.19 -18.82
C LEU A 237 5.52 -2.18 -18.77
N LEU A 238 6.13 -2.95 -17.87
CA LEU A 238 7.57 -3.09 -17.76
C LEU A 238 8.19 -3.66 -19.06
N ALA A 239 7.44 -4.50 -19.77
CA ALA A 239 7.83 -5.04 -21.08
C ALA A 239 7.68 -4.03 -22.25
N THR A 240 7.15 -2.82 -22.01
CA THR A 240 6.99 -1.80 -23.06
C THR A 240 8.36 -1.40 -23.63
N PRO A 241 8.55 -1.43 -24.97
CA PRO A 241 9.79 -0.99 -25.57
C PRO A 241 10.07 0.49 -25.29
N ASP A 242 11.30 0.84 -24.88
CA ASP A 242 11.70 2.24 -24.64
C ASP A 242 11.62 3.11 -25.92
N GLY A 243 11.55 2.49 -27.11
CA GLY A 243 11.36 3.17 -28.38
C GLY A 243 9.90 3.31 -28.83
N ASP A 244 8.93 3.03 -27.97
CA ASP A 244 7.50 3.04 -28.35
C ASP A 244 6.94 4.47 -28.50
N PRO A 245 6.58 4.92 -29.72
CA PRO A 245 6.00 6.24 -29.93
C PRO A 245 4.60 6.39 -29.34
N GLY A 246 3.91 5.30 -29.01
CA GLY A 246 2.65 5.30 -28.27
C GLY A 246 2.83 5.43 -26.76
N THR A 247 4.05 5.61 -26.27
CA THR A 247 4.38 5.71 -24.84
C THR A 247 5.23 6.93 -24.53
N TYR A 248 6.17 7.28 -25.42
CA TYR A 248 7.15 8.33 -25.20
C TYR A 248 7.00 9.44 -26.22
N VAL A 249 6.94 10.70 -25.75
CA VAL A 249 6.95 11.88 -26.64
C VAL A 249 8.27 12.01 -27.40
N ASP A 250 9.37 11.51 -26.83
CA ASP A 250 10.68 11.42 -27.49
C ASP A 250 11.25 10.00 -27.36
N PRO A 251 10.86 9.07 -28.26
CA PRO A 251 11.31 7.68 -28.20
C PRO A 251 12.83 7.53 -28.36
N ALA A 252 13.46 8.41 -29.14
CA ALA A 252 14.90 8.38 -29.34
C ALA A 252 15.65 8.71 -28.04
N LEU A 253 15.19 9.74 -27.31
CA LEU A 253 15.71 10.08 -25.98
C LEU A 253 15.47 8.95 -24.97
N SER A 254 14.27 8.35 -24.97
CA SER A 254 13.95 7.25 -24.05
C SER A 254 14.85 6.04 -24.27
N VAL A 255 15.09 5.65 -25.53
CA VAL A 255 16.07 4.61 -25.88
C VAL A 255 17.46 5.01 -25.39
N ALA A 256 17.93 6.22 -25.72
CA ALA A 256 19.27 6.68 -25.38
C ALA A 256 19.57 6.64 -23.86
N LEU A 257 18.60 7.03 -23.03
CA LEU A 257 18.74 7.01 -21.56
C LEU A 257 18.54 5.63 -20.93
N SER A 258 17.98 4.69 -21.68
CA SER A 258 17.77 3.31 -21.23
C SER A 258 18.95 2.39 -21.58
N VAL A 259 19.88 2.84 -22.43
CA VAL A 259 21.11 2.08 -22.74
C VAL A 259 21.99 2.02 -21.49
N ASN A 260 22.40 0.81 -21.09
CA ASN A 260 23.33 0.54 -19.99
C ASN A 260 22.83 0.89 -18.56
N THR A 261 21.51 0.98 -18.35
CA THR A 261 20.95 1.20 -17.00
C THR A 261 19.88 0.15 -16.66
N GLU A 262 19.83 -0.28 -15.40
CA GLU A 262 18.72 -1.11 -14.88
C GLU A 262 17.43 -0.29 -14.64
N GLN A 263 17.51 1.05 -14.80
CA GLN A 263 16.42 2.00 -14.61
C GLN A 263 15.84 2.43 -15.96
N ARG A 264 15.51 1.50 -16.83
CA ARG A 264 14.97 1.80 -18.17
C ARG A 264 13.68 2.63 -18.09
N SER A 265 13.38 3.41 -19.12
CA SER A 265 12.17 4.23 -19.17
C SER A 265 10.88 3.41 -19.07
N GLY A 266 10.87 2.16 -19.52
CA GLY A 266 9.77 1.21 -19.31
C GLY A 266 9.50 0.92 -17.83
N ARG A 267 10.55 0.85 -16.99
CA ARG A 267 10.42 0.68 -15.54
C ARG A 267 9.81 1.92 -14.89
N MET A 268 10.26 3.10 -15.30
CA MET A 268 9.70 4.36 -14.81
C MET A 268 8.22 4.52 -15.21
N LEU A 269 7.83 4.11 -16.41
CA LEU A 269 6.42 4.04 -16.82
C LEU A 269 5.62 3.11 -15.90
N SER A 270 6.09 1.87 -15.69
CA SER A 270 5.43 0.90 -14.80
C SER A 270 5.21 1.52 -13.42
N MET A 271 6.29 2.00 -12.79
CA MET A 271 6.21 2.64 -11.48
C MET A 271 5.23 3.80 -11.46
N PHE A 272 5.25 4.68 -12.46
CA PHE A 272 4.29 5.78 -12.54
C PHE A 272 2.84 5.28 -12.54
N VAL A 273 2.51 4.32 -13.40
CA VAL A 273 1.14 3.81 -13.53
C VAL A 273 0.71 3.05 -12.27
N GLU A 274 1.59 2.25 -11.69
CA GLU A 274 1.36 1.53 -10.43
C GLU A 274 1.01 2.49 -9.30
N GLU A 275 1.86 3.48 -9.08
CA GLU A 275 1.72 4.48 -8.01
C GLU A 275 0.49 5.38 -8.24
N PHE A 276 0.22 5.76 -9.50
CA PHE A 276 -0.98 6.49 -9.89
C PHE A 276 -2.24 5.67 -9.58
N ALA A 277 -2.30 4.42 -10.02
CA ALA A 277 -3.48 3.58 -9.84
C ALA A 277 -3.77 3.29 -8.36
N ALA A 278 -2.72 2.96 -7.59
CA ALA A 278 -2.84 2.70 -6.16
C ALA A 278 -3.34 3.93 -5.39
N ARG A 279 -2.85 5.13 -5.73
CA ARG A 279 -3.33 6.38 -5.10
C ARG A 279 -4.73 6.79 -5.58
N HIS A 280 -5.08 6.52 -6.82
CA HIS A 280 -6.42 6.81 -7.33
C HIS A 280 -7.48 5.96 -6.62
N VAL A 281 -7.23 4.66 -6.42
CA VAL A 281 -8.14 3.81 -5.63
C VAL A 281 -8.20 4.23 -4.16
N HIS A 282 -7.05 4.57 -3.57
CA HIS A 282 -7.01 5.12 -2.23
C HIS A 282 -7.85 6.40 -2.11
N TRP A 283 -7.77 7.32 -3.07
CA TRP A 283 -8.58 8.54 -3.09
C TRP A 283 -10.08 8.23 -3.06
N HIS A 284 -10.56 7.26 -3.84
CA HIS A 284 -11.98 6.85 -3.81
C HIS A 284 -12.40 6.32 -2.44
N VAL A 285 -11.60 5.44 -1.84
CA VAL A 285 -11.86 4.90 -0.48
C VAL A 285 -11.91 6.02 0.55
N ARG A 286 -10.98 6.97 0.47
CA ARG A 286 -10.93 8.11 1.38
C ARG A 286 -12.14 9.03 1.23
N LYS A 287 -12.55 9.34 -0.01
CA LYS A 287 -13.75 10.15 -0.26
C LYS A 287 -15.01 9.50 0.31
N GLU A 288 -15.13 8.18 0.21
CA GLU A 288 -16.22 7.45 0.87
C GLU A 288 -16.17 7.54 2.40
N LEU A 289 -14.99 7.44 3.01
CA LEU A 289 -14.82 7.61 4.46
C LEU A 289 -15.16 9.03 4.91
N ASP A 290 -14.87 10.03 4.08
CA ASP A 290 -15.20 11.44 4.31
C ASP A 290 -16.70 11.75 4.05
N GLY A 291 -17.52 10.73 3.72
CA GLY A 291 -18.95 10.88 3.49
C GLY A 291 -19.33 11.28 2.06
N ASP A 292 -18.40 11.18 1.10
CA ASP A 292 -18.58 11.54 -0.30
C ASP A 292 -18.39 10.34 -1.26
N PRO A 293 -19.37 9.41 -1.32
CA PRO A 293 -19.29 8.28 -2.24
C PRO A 293 -19.48 8.64 -3.72
N LEU A 294 -19.83 9.90 -4.03
CA LEU A 294 -20.06 10.37 -5.39
C LEU A 294 -18.90 11.20 -5.95
N ALA A 295 -17.81 11.34 -5.18
CA ALA A 295 -16.62 12.10 -5.59
C ALA A 295 -16.12 11.68 -6.97
N GLN A 296 -16.15 10.38 -7.29
CA GLN A 296 -15.74 9.83 -8.58
C GLN A 296 -16.45 10.45 -9.79
N ILE A 297 -17.73 10.79 -9.65
CA ILE A 297 -18.54 11.37 -10.74
C ILE A 297 -18.22 12.85 -10.86
N ARG A 298 -17.96 13.50 -9.74
CA ARG A 298 -17.69 14.95 -9.64
C ARG A 298 -16.28 15.34 -9.99
N LEU A 299 -15.36 14.37 -9.98
CA LEU A 299 -13.97 14.60 -10.34
C LEU A 299 -13.86 15.11 -11.77
N LEU A 300 -13.24 16.26 -11.98
CA LEU A 300 -13.11 16.83 -13.31
C LEU A 300 -11.88 16.25 -14.05
N PRO A 301 -11.92 16.15 -15.39
CA PRO A 301 -10.76 15.71 -16.18
C PRO A 301 -9.53 16.59 -15.97
N GLU A 302 -9.74 17.91 -15.85
CA GLU A 302 -8.66 18.89 -15.68
C GLU A 302 -7.94 18.72 -14.35
N GLU A 303 -8.69 18.39 -13.28
CA GLU A 303 -8.13 18.08 -11.96
C GLU A 303 -7.22 16.84 -12.05
N LEU A 304 -7.65 15.80 -12.78
CA LEU A 304 -6.88 14.56 -12.94
C LEU A 304 -5.63 14.73 -13.78
N ALA A 305 -5.76 15.47 -14.88
CA ALA A 305 -4.61 15.86 -15.68
C ALA A 305 -3.60 16.66 -14.86
N THR A 306 -4.07 17.59 -14.02
CA THR A 306 -3.20 18.42 -13.18
C THR A 306 -2.45 17.59 -12.15
N ALA A 307 -3.12 16.62 -11.51
CA ALA A 307 -2.46 15.70 -10.59
C ALA A 307 -1.35 14.92 -11.30
N VAL A 308 -1.62 14.39 -12.50
CA VAL A 308 -0.61 13.70 -13.33
C VAL A 308 0.57 14.62 -13.69
N ILE A 309 0.31 15.85 -14.14
CA ILE A 309 1.38 16.80 -14.46
C ILE A 309 2.22 17.12 -13.22
N THR A 310 1.59 17.23 -12.04
CA THR A 310 2.29 17.46 -10.78
C THR A 310 3.25 16.31 -10.46
N TYR A 311 2.87 15.06 -10.69
CA TYR A 311 3.77 13.91 -10.57
C TYR A 311 4.97 14.00 -11.52
N LEU A 312 4.71 14.29 -12.79
CA LEU A 312 5.74 14.36 -13.83
C LEU A 312 6.71 15.52 -13.65
N VAL A 313 6.37 16.53 -12.84
CA VAL A 313 7.20 17.73 -12.65
C VAL A 313 7.81 17.80 -11.27
N ARG A 314 7.02 17.56 -10.22
CA ARG A 314 7.41 17.83 -8.83
C ARG A 314 7.81 16.58 -8.05
N HIS A 315 7.39 15.40 -8.49
CA HIS A 315 7.57 14.16 -7.73
C HIS A 315 8.29 13.06 -8.52
N LEU A 316 9.24 13.46 -9.37
CA LEU A 316 10.06 12.55 -10.18
C LEU A 316 10.82 11.50 -9.36
N ALA A 317 11.21 11.86 -8.13
CA ALA A 317 11.92 10.96 -7.23
C ALA A 317 11.13 9.69 -6.88
N LEU A 318 9.79 9.73 -6.98
CA LEU A 318 8.94 8.56 -6.73
C LEU A 318 9.16 7.44 -7.74
N PHE A 319 9.59 7.76 -8.96
CA PHE A 319 9.56 6.82 -10.09
C PHE A 319 10.94 6.26 -10.49
N ARG A 320 11.97 6.45 -9.65
CA ARG A 320 13.36 6.01 -9.91
C ARG A 320 13.80 6.34 -11.35
N SER A 321 13.81 7.64 -11.66
CA SER A 321 14.02 8.16 -13.01
C SER A 321 15.43 7.90 -13.57
N ASN A 322 15.52 7.57 -14.86
CA ASN A 322 16.77 7.63 -15.64
C ASN A 322 17.08 9.00 -16.25
N GLY A 323 16.37 10.04 -15.84
CA GLY A 323 16.52 11.38 -16.39
C GLY A 323 15.58 11.68 -17.56
N TYR A 324 14.74 10.74 -18.02
CA TYR A 324 13.88 10.97 -19.19
C TYR A 324 12.90 12.13 -18.95
N LEU A 325 12.12 12.09 -17.86
CA LEU A 325 11.16 13.15 -17.56
C LEU A 325 11.85 14.47 -17.22
N GLU A 326 13.02 14.44 -16.58
CA GLU A 326 13.85 15.62 -16.33
C GLU A 326 14.26 16.31 -17.62
N ASN A 327 14.61 15.54 -18.66
CA ASN A 327 14.93 16.07 -19.98
C ASN A 327 13.68 16.61 -20.67
N ILE A 328 12.54 15.90 -20.61
CA ILE A 328 11.26 16.40 -21.14
C ILE A 328 10.88 17.73 -20.49
N ASN A 329 11.00 17.85 -19.17
CA ASN A 329 10.69 19.06 -18.41
C ASN A 329 11.59 20.25 -18.73
N LYS A 330 12.81 20.02 -19.24
CA LYS A 330 13.78 21.07 -19.61
C LYS A 330 13.70 21.50 -21.07
N ARG A 331 12.86 20.87 -21.89
CA ARG A 331 12.74 21.24 -23.32
C ARG A 331 12.24 22.68 -23.47
N PRO A 332 12.63 23.39 -24.54
CA PRO A 332 12.07 24.70 -24.86
C PRO A 332 10.53 24.68 -25.02
N ASP A 333 9.98 23.55 -25.46
CA ASP A 333 8.53 23.30 -25.55
C ASP A 333 8.00 22.53 -24.32
N GLY A 334 8.63 22.71 -23.16
CA GLY A 334 8.43 21.89 -21.95
C GLY A 334 6.98 21.79 -21.49
N GLY A 335 6.18 22.87 -21.53
CA GLY A 335 4.73 22.81 -21.27
C GLY A 335 4.02 21.80 -22.15
N ALA A 336 4.10 22.01 -23.47
CA ALA A 336 3.45 21.14 -24.44
C ALA A 336 3.97 19.69 -24.38
N SER A 337 5.27 19.49 -24.20
CA SER A 337 5.88 18.16 -24.09
C SER A 337 5.47 17.42 -22.81
N ARG A 338 5.30 18.12 -21.68
CA ARG A 338 4.76 17.55 -20.43
C ARG A 338 3.33 17.06 -20.61
N PHE A 339 2.48 17.89 -21.22
CA PHE A 339 1.09 17.52 -21.50
C PHE A 339 0.99 16.34 -22.47
N ARG A 340 1.75 16.32 -23.56
CA ARG A 340 1.81 15.14 -24.46
C ARG A 340 2.25 13.88 -23.71
N GLN A 341 3.27 13.98 -22.87
CA GLN A 341 3.76 12.83 -22.11
C GLN A 341 2.72 12.33 -21.09
N ALA A 342 2.03 13.25 -20.41
CA ALA A 342 0.92 12.93 -19.51
C ALA A 342 -0.22 12.21 -20.23
N ALA A 343 -0.62 12.69 -21.42
CA ALA A 343 -1.68 12.07 -22.21
C ALA A 343 -1.33 10.62 -22.60
N LEU A 344 -0.09 10.37 -23.05
CA LEU A 344 0.38 9.03 -23.38
C LEU A 344 0.33 8.09 -22.16
N TRP A 345 0.80 8.55 -21.00
CA TRP A 345 0.84 7.71 -19.80
C TRP A 345 -0.52 7.52 -19.14
N LEU A 346 -1.42 8.49 -19.18
CA LEU A 346 -2.82 8.33 -18.78
C LEU A 346 -3.49 7.23 -19.61
N ARG A 347 -3.25 7.18 -20.93
CA ARG A 347 -3.76 6.10 -21.78
C ARG A 347 -3.17 4.74 -21.43
N ARG A 348 -1.91 4.67 -21.00
CA ARG A 348 -1.31 3.42 -20.47
C ARG A 348 -1.94 3.01 -19.14
N ALA A 349 -2.30 3.97 -18.29
CA ALA A 349 -2.96 3.70 -17.02
C ALA A 349 -4.32 3.02 -17.17
N ARG A 350 -4.99 3.19 -18.32
CA ARG A 350 -6.23 2.48 -18.65
C ARG A 350 -6.09 0.96 -18.71
N ALA A 351 -4.87 0.42 -18.87
CA ALA A 351 -4.64 -1.02 -18.79
C ALA A 351 -4.84 -1.57 -17.37
N TYR A 352 -4.82 -0.71 -16.34
CA TYR A 352 -5.01 -1.13 -14.95
C TYR A 352 -6.48 -1.32 -14.64
N GLN A 353 -6.75 -2.30 -13.78
CA GLN A 353 -8.05 -2.43 -13.17
C GLN A 353 -8.09 -1.51 -11.95
N TYR A 354 -9.15 -0.74 -11.77
CA TYR A 354 -9.39 0.13 -10.61
C TYR A 354 -10.47 -0.44 -9.69
N SER A 355 -11.49 -1.06 -10.25
CA SER A 355 -12.70 -1.58 -9.59
C SER A 355 -13.06 -2.98 -10.10
N THR A 356 -13.70 -3.80 -9.27
CA THR A 356 -14.29 -5.09 -9.73
C THR A 356 -15.68 -4.89 -10.31
N ARG A 357 -16.29 -3.73 -10.05
CA ARG A 357 -17.62 -3.38 -10.54
C ARG A 357 -17.49 -2.70 -11.91
N PRO A 358 -18.05 -3.27 -12.98
CA PRO A 358 -17.92 -2.73 -14.33
C PRO A 358 -18.34 -1.26 -14.47
N GLU A 359 -19.34 -0.82 -13.71
CA GLU A 359 -19.81 0.56 -13.72
C GLU A 359 -18.81 1.54 -13.11
N HIS A 360 -18.17 1.18 -11.99
CA HIS A 360 -17.13 2.00 -11.36
C HIS A 360 -15.86 2.00 -12.22
N GLU A 361 -15.50 0.83 -12.76
CA GLU A 361 -14.39 0.70 -13.69
C GLU A 361 -14.61 1.58 -14.91
N GLY A 362 -15.79 1.51 -15.53
CA GLY A 362 -16.14 2.32 -16.70
C GLY A 362 -16.07 3.82 -16.43
N VAL A 363 -16.54 4.28 -15.26
CA VAL A 363 -16.45 5.70 -14.87
C VAL A 363 -15.00 6.16 -14.72
N VAL A 364 -14.16 5.38 -14.03
CA VAL A 364 -12.74 5.72 -13.86
C VAL A 364 -11.99 5.70 -15.18
N GLN A 365 -12.20 4.69 -16.01
CA GLN A 365 -11.59 4.55 -17.33
C GLN A 365 -11.99 5.71 -18.26
N ALA A 366 -13.27 6.10 -18.25
CA ALA A 366 -13.73 7.26 -19.01
C ALA A 366 -13.10 8.56 -18.51
N ARG A 367 -12.95 8.73 -17.19
CA ARG A 367 -12.33 9.93 -16.60
C ARG A 367 -10.85 10.03 -16.95
N ILE A 368 -10.12 8.92 -16.94
CA ILE A 368 -8.71 8.85 -17.36
C ILE A 368 -8.56 9.24 -18.84
N GLU A 369 -9.44 8.74 -19.71
CA GLU A 369 -9.41 9.12 -21.13
C GLU A 369 -9.72 10.60 -21.35
N GLN A 370 -10.72 11.14 -20.63
CA GLN A 370 -11.04 12.57 -20.70
C GLN A 370 -9.88 13.43 -20.20
N ALA A 371 -9.16 13.01 -19.15
CA ALA A 371 -7.97 13.70 -18.67
C ALA A 371 -6.84 13.65 -19.71
N ALA A 372 -6.66 12.51 -20.40
CA ALA A 372 -5.69 12.40 -21.48
C ALA A 372 -6.05 13.34 -22.66
N ALA A 373 -7.33 13.41 -23.03
CA ALA A 373 -7.81 14.32 -24.07
C ALA A 373 -7.60 15.80 -23.69
N PHE A 374 -7.88 16.17 -22.42
CA PHE A 374 -7.57 17.49 -21.90
C PHE A 374 -6.07 17.80 -22.02
N CYS A 375 -5.19 16.86 -21.66
CA CYS A 375 -3.75 17.04 -21.84
C CYS A 375 -3.37 17.29 -23.32
N ASP A 376 -3.94 16.56 -24.27
CA ASP A 376 -3.66 16.79 -25.71
C ASP A 376 -4.11 18.20 -26.17
N GLU A 377 -5.24 18.69 -25.67
CA GLU A 377 -5.71 20.05 -25.93
C GLU A 377 -4.72 21.09 -25.40
N GLN A 378 -4.31 20.95 -24.13
CA GLN A 378 -3.34 21.87 -23.50
C GLN A 378 -1.98 21.84 -24.21
N ALA A 379 -1.55 20.68 -24.69
CA ALA A 379 -0.34 20.55 -25.49
C ALA A 379 -0.41 21.28 -26.84
N THR A 380 -1.60 21.41 -27.41
CA THR A 380 -1.83 22.10 -28.69
C THR A 380 -1.84 23.61 -28.51
N VAL A 381 -2.45 24.09 -27.43
CA VAL A 381 -2.51 25.53 -27.09
C VAL A 381 -1.16 26.05 -26.58
N GLY A 382 -0.27 25.16 -26.13
CA GLY A 382 1.05 25.52 -25.62
C GLY A 382 0.99 26.11 -24.21
N SER A 383 0.03 25.66 -23.39
CA SER A 383 -0.06 26.09 -22.00
C SER A 383 1.16 25.62 -21.20
N ASP A 384 1.78 26.55 -20.46
CA ASP A 384 2.78 26.24 -19.44
C ASP A 384 2.17 26.15 -18.03
N GLU A 385 0.91 26.59 -17.86
CA GLU A 385 0.21 26.57 -16.59
C GLU A 385 -0.63 25.30 -16.46
N ALA A 386 -0.26 24.47 -15.48
CA ALA A 386 -1.18 23.46 -14.97
C ALA A 386 -2.25 24.18 -14.12
N PRO A 387 -3.55 23.84 -14.26
CA PRO A 387 -4.60 24.34 -13.38
C PRO A 387 -4.30 24.12 -11.89
N SER A 388 -5.09 24.73 -10.99
CA SER A 388 -5.03 24.35 -9.58
C SER A 388 -5.68 22.98 -9.40
N ALA A 389 -4.95 22.00 -8.85
CA ALA A 389 -5.55 20.71 -8.49
C ALA A 389 -6.29 20.85 -7.16
N ASP A 390 -7.62 20.79 -7.19
CA ASP A 390 -8.39 20.61 -5.95
C ASP A 390 -8.44 19.12 -5.58
N GLY A 391 -7.36 18.65 -4.96
CA GLY A 391 -7.42 17.43 -4.14
C GLY A 391 -7.63 16.11 -4.85
N LEU A 392 -7.08 15.94 -6.05
CA LEU A 392 -6.68 14.61 -6.46
C LEU A 392 -5.36 14.23 -5.84
N PHE A 393 -5.46 13.26 -4.93
CA PHE A 393 -4.33 12.75 -4.19
C PHE A 393 -3.25 12.33 -5.18
N PRO A 394 -2.03 12.79 -4.96
CA PRO A 394 -1.56 13.47 -3.76
C PRO A 394 -1.92 14.93 -3.88
N LEU A 395 -2.49 15.49 -2.82
CA LEU A 395 -2.39 16.93 -2.72
C LEU A 395 -0.89 17.26 -2.80
N ALA A 396 -0.52 18.41 -3.36
CA ALA A 396 0.88 18.88 -3.28
C ALA A 396 1.41 18.91 -1.82
N LYS A 397 0.49 18.82 -0.86
CA LYS A 397 0.70 18.57 0.55
C LYS A 397 0.67 17.09 0.95
N ASP A 398 1.04 16.11 0.13
CA ASP A 398 1.09 14.68 0.53
C ASP A 398 2.40 14.01 0.14
N PHE A 399 3.42 14.77 -0.27
CA PHE A 399 4.74 14.24 -0.58
C PHE A 399 5.89 15.06 0.00
N PRO A 400 6.99 14.39 0.40
CA PRO A 400 8.21 15.01 0.90
C PRO A 400 8.98 15.81 -0.14
#